data_AF-A0AAE1TAI7-F1
#
_entry.id   AF-A0AAE1TAI7-F1
#
_cell.length_a   1.000
_cell.length_b   1.000
_cell.length_c   1.000
_cell.angle_alpha   90.00
_cell.angle_beta   90.00
_cell.angle_gamma   90.00
#
_symmetry.space_group_name_H-M   'P 1'
#
loop_
_entity.id
_entity.type
_entity.pdbx_description
1 polymer ?
#
loop_
_entity_poly.entity_id
_entity_poly.type
_entity_poly.pdbx_seq_one_letter_code
_entity_poly.pdbx_strand_id
1 'polypeptide(L)'
;MAMNLCGSLCGVLLLLFFMCGLSASLISECPVNFEVSNYTIITSKCKAPKYPASKCCAAFKEFACPYARVLNDLTNDCASTMFKYINLYGKYPPGLFATKCREGKGGLVCPATPPPPPTTSP
;
A
#
# COMPACT_ATOMS: atom_id res chain seq x y z
N MET A 1 5.39 -10.19 38.56
CA MET A 1 5.07 -11.36 39.40
C MET A 1 5.44 -12.60 38.61
N ALA A 2 6.33 -13.40 39.19
CA ALA A 2 6.90 -14.60 38.62
C ALA A 2 5.85 -15.68 38.39
N MET A 3 5.99 -16.48 37.33
CA MET A 3 5.71 -17.92 37.31
C MET A 3 6.55 -18.60 36.21
N ASN A 4 7.77 -18.99 36.57
CA ASN A 4 8.42 -20.16 35.97
C ASN A 4 7.81 -21.41 36.62
N LEU A 5 7.58 -22.48 35.85
CA LEU A 5 7.92 -23.89 36.12
C LEU A 5 7.01 -24.84 35.29
N CYS A 6 7.53 -25.38 34.18
CA CYS A 6 7.45 -26.82 33.88
C CYS A 6 8.49 -27.13 32.78
N GLY A 7 9.73 -27.34 33.20
CA GLY A 7 10.78 -27.86 32.33
C GLY A 7 10.64 -29.37 32.21
N SER A 8 10.24 -29.87 31.04
CA SER A 8 10.70 -31.15 30.46
C SER A 8 10.14 -31.39 29.05
N LEU A 9 10.01 -30.35 28.22
CA LEU A 9 9.59 -30.43 26.81
C LEU A 9 10.32 -29.39 25.92
N CYS A 10 11.45 -28.85 26.43
CA CYS A 10 12.15 -27.71 25.83
C CYS A 10 13.08 -28.09 24.64
N GLY A 11 13.39 -29.38 24.44
CA GLY A 11 14.45 -29.79 23.50
C GLY A 11 14.04 -29.89 22.03
N VAL A 12 12.80 -30.28 21.72
CA VAL A 12 12.39 -30.58 20.32
C VAL A 12 11.48 -29.49 19.74
N LEU A 13 10.84 -28.69 20.61
CA LEU A 13 9.98 -27.58 20.19
C LEU A 13 10.76 -26.31 19.81
N LEU A 14 12.02 -26.17 20.25
CA LEU A 14 12.89 -25.05 19.89
C LEU A 14 13.36 -25.06 18.42
N LEU A 15 13.38 -26.23 17.74
CA LEU A 15 13.76 -26.30 16.32
C LEU A 15 12.63 -25.88 15.37
N LEU A 16 11.36 -26.00 15.78
CA LEU A 16 10.22 -25.54 14.97
C LEU A 16 9.90 -24.06 15.18
N PHE A 17 10.26 -23.47 16.33
CA PHE A 17 10.14 -22.03 16.55
C PHE A 17 11.29 -21.20 15.97
N PHE A 18 12.46 -21.80 15.68
CA PHE A 18 13.54 -21.08 14.99
C PHE A 18 13.22 -20.75 13.52
N MET A 19 12.26 -21.45 12.91
CA MET A 19 11.76 -21.11 11.57
C MET A 19 10.66 -20.04 11.57
N CYS A 20 10.19 -19.57 12.74
CA CYS A 20 9.28 -18.42 12.83
C CYS A 20 10.04 -17.10 13.06
N GLY A 21 11.35 -17.16 13.31
CA GLY A 21 12.21 -16.00 13.59
C GLY A 21 12.99 -15.43 12.40
N LEU A 22 13.01 -16.12 11.25
CA LEU A 22 13.71 -15.68 10.03
C LEU A 22 12.73 -15.22 8.93
N SER A 23 11.74 -14.43 9.29
CA SER A 23 11.00 -13.62 8.33
C SER A 23 10.98 -12.17 8.80
N ALA A 24 12.15 -11.60 9.08
CA ALA A 24 12.33 -10.19 8.79
C ALA A 24 12.17 -10.07 7.28
N SER A 25 10.93 -9.87 6.82
CA SER A 25 10.66 -9.58 5.42
C SER A 25 11.62 -8.46 5.02
N LEU A 26 12.48 -8.73 4.04
CA LEU A 26 13.37 -7.74 3.42
C LEU A 26 12.49 -6.76 2.62
N ILE A 27 11.57 -6.07 3.29
CA ILE A 27 10.74 -5.04 2.69
C ILE A 27 11.68 -3.85 2.46
N SER A 28 11.98 -3.61 1.20
CA SER A 28 12.76 -2.48 0.75
C SER A 28 11.98 -1.18 0.88
N GLU A 29 12.70 -0.08 1.09
CA GLU A 29 12.11 1.25 1.07
C GLU A 29 11.56 1.58 -0.33
N CYS A 30 10.44 2.27 -0.37
CA CYS A 30 9.84 2.69 -1.61
C CYS A 30 10.76 3.66 -2.39
N PRO A 31 11.12 3.36 -3.65
CA PRO A 31 11.95 4.25 -4.46
C PRO A 31 11.22 5.53 -4.91
N VAL A 32 9.91 5.64 -4.65
CA VAL A 32 9.08 6.80 -5.00
C VAL A 32 8.83 7.65 -3.76
N ASN A 33 9.19 8.93 -3.82
CA ASN A 33 8.91 9.86 -2.74
C ASN A 33 7.44 10.32 -2.75
N PHE A 34 6.58 9.56 -2.09
CA PHE A 34 5.17 9.91 -1.94
C PHE A 34 4.94 11.13 -1.04
N GLU A 35 5.86 11.50 -0.15
CA GLU A 35 5.66 12.64 0.77
C GLU A 35 5.37 13.95 0.03
N VAL A 36 6.06 14.17 -1.09
CA VAL A 36 6.01 15.42 -1.87
C VAL A 36 5.12 15.31 -3.12
N SER A 37 4.26 14.30 -3.20
CA SER A 37 3.35 14.09 -4.33
C SER A 37 2.17 15.07 -4.34
N ASN A 38 1.53 15.27 -5.51
CA ASN A 38 0.36 16.14 -5.63
C ASN A 38 -0.94 15.44 -5.21
N TYR A 39 -1.26 15.53 -3.92
CA TYR A 39 -2.50 14.95 -3.34
C TYR A 39 -3.79 15.65 -3.76
N THR A 40 -3.71 16.81 -4.41
CA THR A 40 -4.87 17.58 -4.87
C THR A 40 -5.72 16.79 -5.87
N ILE A 41 -5.09 15.89 -6.65
CA ILE A 41 -5.77 14.97 -7.57
C ILE A 41 -6.86 14.17 -6.84
N ILE A 42 -6.58 13.74 -5.60
CA ILE A 42 -7.52 12.99 -4.75
C ILE A 42 -8.41 13.94 -3.95
N THR A 43 -7.82 14.89 -3.22
CA THR A 43 -8.54 15.71 -2.22
C THR A 43 -9.53 16.70 -2.83
N SER A 44 -9.31 17.13 -4.08
CA SER A 44 -10.27 17.98 -4.79
C SER A 44 -11.54 17.23 -5.23
N LYS A 45 -11.46 15.90 -5.44
CA LYS A 45 -12.53 15.08 -6.02
C LYS A 45 -13.22 14.17 -4.98
N CYS A 46 -12.46 13.61 -4.03
CA CYS A 46 -12.95 12.69 -3.01
C CYS A 46 -13.18 13.43 -1.69
N LYS A 47 -14.43 13.82 -1.40
CA LYS A 47 -14.76 14.65 -0.23
C LYS A 47 -15.74 13.99 0.73
N ALA A 48 -15.55 14.31 2.01
CA ALA A 48 -16.50 14.04 3.08
C ALA A 48 -17.86 14.74 2.83
N PRO A 49 -18.95 14.28 3.46
CA PRO A 49 -19.03 13.13 4.37
C PRO A 49 -19.27 11.79 3.66
N LYS A 50 -19.74 11.81 2.40
CA LYS A 50 -20.22 10.61 1.73
C LYS A 50 -19.14 9.80 1.02
N TYR A 51 -18.01 10.42 0.67
CA TYR A 51 -16.92 9.79 -0.11
C TYR A 51 -17.46 8.98 -1.29
N PRO A 52 -18.04 9.64 -2.30
CA PRO A 52 -18.70 8.97 -3.42
C PRO A 52 -17.70 8.09 -4.18
N ALA A 53 -17.99 6.78 -4.26
CA ALA A 53 -17.06 5.78 -4.77
C ALA A 53 -16.59 6.08 -6.19
N SER A 54 -17.48 6.49 -7.10
CA SER A 54 -17.12 6.82 -8.49
C SER A 54 -16.04 7.90 -8.56
N LYS A 55 -16.20 9.00 -7.81
CA LYS A 55 -15.23 10.11 -7.80
C LYS A 55 -13.95 9.73 -7.06
N CYS A 56 -14.07 9.06 -5.91
CA CYS A 56 -12.92 8.67 -5.11
C CYS A 56 -12.03 7.65 -5.81
N CYS A 57 -12.63 6.63 -6.42
CA CYS A 57 -11.88 5.58 -7.11
C CYS A 57 -11.31 6.07 -8.45
N ALA A 58 -12.03 6.94 -9.19
CA ALA A 58 -11.47 7.57 -10.39
C ALA A 58 -10.24 8.44 -10.06
N ALA A 59 -10.34 9.28 -9.02
CA ALA A 59 -9.22 10.11 -8.57
C ALA A 59 -8.05 9.29 -8.02
N PHE A 60 -8.35 8.23 -7.28
CA PHE A 60 -7.32 7.31 -6.78
C PHE A 60 -6.61 6.58 -7.92
N LYS A 61 -7.32 6.14 -8.95
CA LYS A 61 -6.71 5.56 -10.17
C LYS A 61 -5.77 6.55 -10.84
N GLU A 62 -6.21 7.78 -11.07
CA GLU A 62 -5.40 8.82 -11.71
C GLU A 62 -4.09 9.06 -10.95
N PHE A 63 -4.14 9.02 -9.61
CA PHE A 63 -2.96 9.17 -8.76
C PHE A 63 -2.06 7.91 -8.71
N ALA A 64 -2.64 6.72 -8.52
CA ALA A 64 -1.89 5.51 -8.22
C ALA A 64 -1.41 4.75 -9.47
N CYS A 65 -2.14 4.82 -10.57
CA CYS A 65 -1.85 4.01 -11.76
C CYS A 65 -0.49 4.27 -12.42
N PRO A 66 0.07 5.50 -12.43
CA PRO A 66 1.45 5.72 -12.87
C PRO A 66 2.50 4.92 -12.09
N TYR A 67 2.17 4.51 -10.86
CA TYR A 67 3.06 3.79 -9.95
C TYR A 67 2.63 2.33 -9.74
N ALA A 68 1.70 1.81 -10.55
CA ALA A 68 1.12 0.47 -10.36
C ALA A 68 2.18 -0.65 -10.27
N ARG A 69 3.29 -0.53 -11.00
CA ARG A 69 4.40 -1.51 -10.94
C ARG A 69 5.01 -1.62 -9.54
N VAL A 70 5.39 -0.49 -8.94
CA VAL A 70 6.05 -0.46 -7.63
C VAL A 70 5.06 -0.68 -6.49
N LEU A 71 3.81 -0.24 -6.66
CA LEU A 71 2.74 -0.47 -5.68
C LEU A 71 2.30 -1.93 -5.59
N ASN A 72 2.43 -2.70 -6.67
CA ASN A 72 2.10 -4.13 -6.71
C ASN A 72 3.30 -5.04 -6.38
N ASP A 73 4.46 -4.47 -6.11
CA ASP A 73 5.64 -5.22 -5.69
C ASP A 73 5.60 -5.41 -4.16
N LEU A 74 5.35 -6.66 -3.75
CA LEU A 74 5.21 -7.07 -2.35
C LEU A 74 6.55 -7.08 -1.59
N THR A 75 7.67 -6.77 -2.26
CA THR A 75 9.01 -6.68 -1.65
C THR A 75 9.39 -5.27 -1.21
N ASN A 76 8.50 -4.29 -1.36
CA ASN A 76 8.71 -2.92 -0.90
C ASN A 76 7.53 -2.37 -0.09
N ASP A 77 7.72 -1.21 0.55
CA ASP A 77 6.70 -0.58 1.39
C ASP A 77 5.87 0.50 0.67
N CYS A 78 5.96 0.63 -0.66
CA CYS A 78 5.34 1.71 -1.44
C CYS A 78 3.83 1.84 -1.20
N ALA A 79 3.09 0.72 -1.16
CA ALA A 79 1.66 0.76 -0.95
C ALA A 79 1.29 1.35 0.42
N SER A 80 1.99 0.91 1.48
CA SER A 80 1.80 1.40 2.84
C SER A 80 2.17 2.89 2.95
N THR A 81 3.32 3.28 2.38
CA THR A 81 3.79 4.67 2.35
C THR A 81 2.83 5.58 1.59
N MET A 82 2.34 5.15 0.43
CA MET A 82 1.34 5.89 -0.34
C MET A 82 0.04 6.10 0.47
N PHE A 83 -0.53 5.04 1.04
CA PHE A 83 -1.77 5.16 1.81
C PHE A 83 -1.60 6.02 3.06
N LYS A 84 -0.44 5.97 3.73
CA LYS A 84 -0.12 6.84 4.86
C LYS A 84 -0.29 8.32 4.47
N TYR A 85 0.35 8.77 3.40
CA TYR A 85 0.29 10.17 3.00
C TYR A 85 -1.06 10.57 2.40
N ILE A 86 -1.73 9.69 1.63
CA ILE A 86 -3.11 9.91 1.17
C ILE A 86 -4.03 10.20 2.38
N ASN A 87 -3.97 9.36 3.42
CA ASN A 87 -4.80 9.52 4.60
C ASN A 87 -4.41 10.77 5.40
N LEU A 88 -3.10 11.05 5.52
CA LEU A 88 -2.58 12.21 6.25
C LEU A 88 -3.04 13.54 5.65
N TYR A 89 -2.88 13.72 4.33
CA TYR A 89 -3.21 14.97 3.64
C TYR A 89 -4.71 15.11 3.35
N GLY A 90 -5.38 14.00 3.02
CA GLY A 90 -6.82 14.02 2.73
C GLY A 90 -7.73 13.88 3.95
N LYS A 91 -7.16 13.60 5.14
CA LYS A 91 -7.90 13.28 6.37
C LYS A 91 -8.90 12.13 6.18
N TYR A 92 -8.51 11.14 5.37
CA TYR A 92 -9.37 10.00 5.06
C TYR A 92 -9.35 8.96 6.17
N PRO A 93 -10.48 8.28 6.43
CA PRO A 93 -10.50 7.14 7.34
C PRO A 93 -9.67 5.99 6.78
N PRO A 94 -8.96 5.22 7.63
CA PRO A 94 -8.21 4.05 7.21
C PRO A 94 -9.08 3.07 6.43
N GLY A 95 -8.54 2.52 5.34
CA GLY A 95 -9.23 1.53 4.52
C GLY A 95 -10.30 2.08 3.57
N LEU A 96 -10.52 3.40 3.50
CA LEU A 96 -11.53 4.00 2.62
C LEU A 96 -11.41 3.51 1.16
N PHE A 97 -10.21 3.61 0.59
CA PHE A 97 -9.97 3.23 -0.81
C PHE A 97 -9.94 1.72 -1.00
N ALA A 98 -9.34 0.97 -0.07
CA ALA A 98 -9.29 -0.50 -0.14
C ALA A 98 -10.69 -1.14 -0.11
N THR A 99 -11.64 -0.53 0.63
CA THR A 99 -13.01 -1.03 0.75
C THR A 99 -13.93 -0.54 -0.35
N LYS A 100 -13.78 0.72 -0.81
CA LYS A 100 -14.66 1.31 -1.82
C LYS A 100 -14.22 1.04 -3.26
N CYS A 101 -12.93 0.81 -3.50
CA CYS A 101 -12.37 0.75 -4.84
C CYS A 101 -11.92 -0.67 -5.18
N ARG A 102 -12.90 -1.53 -5.48
CA ARG A 102 -12.67 -2.91 -5.95
C ARG A 102 -13.47 -3.14 -7.24
N GLU A 103 -12.78 -3.55 -8.29
CA GLU A 103 -13.39 -3.81 -9.62
C GLU A 103 -13.40 -5.30 -9.98
N GLY A 104 -12.79 -6.14 -9.13
CA GLY A 104 -12.77 -7.58 -9.28
C GLY A 104 -11.87 -8.24 -8.24
N LYS A 105 -11.53 -9.50 -8.46
CA LYS A 105 -10.63 -10.28 -7.57
C LYS A 105 -9.18 -9.75 -7.59
N GLY A 106 -8.75 -9.15 -8.69
CA GLY A 106 -7.43 -8.55 -8.85
C GLY A 106 -7.27 -7.13 -8.29
N GLY A 107 -8.30 -6.61 -7.60
CA GLY A 107 -8.26 -5.25 -7.05
C GLY A 107 -8.74 -4.19 -8.04
N LEU A 108 -7.91 -3.17 -8.25
CA LEU A 108 -8.21 -2.00 -9.06
C LEU A 108 -7.52 -2.12 -10.43
N VAL A 109 -8.26 -2.00 -11.52
CA VAL A 109 -7.67 -2.09 -12.86
C VAL A 109 -7.23 -0.70 -13.30
N CYS A 110 -5.93 -0.56 -13.58
CA CYS A 110 -5.38 0.64 -14.19
C CYS A 110 -5.60 0.63 -15.70
N PRO A 111 -5.99 1.75 -16.31
CA PRO A 111 -6.02 1.86 -17.77
C PRO A 111 -4.62 1.59 -18.32
N ALA A 112 -4.53 0.99 -19.51
CA ALA A 112 -3.26 0.84 -20.20
C ALA A 112 -2.62 2.22 -20.33
N THR A 113 -1.41 2.39 -19.78
CA THR A 113 -0.65 3.62 -19.97
C THR A 113 -0.44 3.81 -21.47
N PRO A 114 -0.75 4.98 -22.06
CA PRO A 114 -0.31 5.30 -23.40
C PRO A 114 1.21 5.09 -23.50
N PRO A 115 1.74 4.63 -24.66
CA PRO A 115 3.17 4.54 -24.84
C PRO A 115 3.83 5.90 -24.53
N PRO A 116 5.04 5.92 -23.95
CA PRO A 116 5.73 7.17 -23.69
C PRO A 116 5.82 8.00 -24.99
N PRO A 117 5.73 9.34 -24.91
CA PRO A 117 5.97 10.19 -26.07
C PRO A 117 7.36 9.90 -26.64
N PRO A 118 7.57 9.97 -27.98
CA PRO A 118 8.87 9.72 -28.57
C PRO A 118 9.91 10.65 -27.94
N THR A 119 10.93 10.05 -27.34
CA THR A 119 12.06 10.73 -26.70
C THR A 119 12.87 11.46 -27.78
N THR A 120 12.54 12.72 -28.06
CA THR A 120 13.54 13.65 -28.61
C THR A 120 14.40 14.12 -27.46
N SER A 121 15.42 13.31 -27.12
CA SER A 121 16.55 13.77 -26.32
C SER A 121 17.34 14.80 -27.14
N PRO A 122 17.67 15.99 -26.58
CA PRO A 122 18.59 16.94 -27.21
C PRO A 122 20.03 16.42 -27.27
#